data_AF-A0A9D9YCY5-F1
#
_entry.id   AF-A0A9D9YCY5-F1
#
_cell.length_a   1.000
_cell.length_b   1.000
_cell.length_c   1.000
_cell.angle_alpha   90.00
_cell.angle_beta   90.00
_cell.angle_gamma   90.00
#
_symmetry.space_group_name_H-M   'P 1'
#
loop_
_entity.id
_entity.type
_entity.pdbx_description
1 polymer ?
#
loop_
_entity_poly.entity_id
_entity_poly.type
_entity_poly.pdbx_seq_one_letter_code
_entity_poly.pdbx_strand_id
1 'polypeptide(L)'
;MLNFIWLAILCLSVIVGAIQGRLSAVVQAVTDSAKIGFEVALGLAAMMTLWLGIMRIANDSGLITLFSRALKPIMRRLFPEVPTDHPAMGAMIMNIAANMLGMANAATPFGLQAMKELQKLNTHAHSATNAM
;
A
#
# COMPACT_ATOMS: atom_id res chain seq x y z
N MET A 1 -3.66 15.02 -14.54
CA MET A 1 -4.97 15.66 -14.29
C MET A 1 -5.15 16.05 -12.82
N LEU A 2 -4.99 15.14 -11.86
CA LEU A 2 -5.20 15.44 -10.43
C LEU A 2 -4.33 16.59 -9.87
N ASN A 3 -3.05 16.66 -10.25
CA ASN A 3 -2.15 17.73 -9.79
C ASN A 3 -2.63 19.14 -10.20
N PHE A 4 -3.21 19.26 -11.39
CA PHE A 4 -3.76 20.54 -11.87
C PHE A 4 -5.01 20.94 -11.07
N ILE A 5 -5.86 19.98 -10.72
CA ILE A 5 -7.06 20.22 -9.92
C ILE A 5 -6.66 20.73 -8.53
N TRP A 6 -5.69 20.08 -7.87
CA TRP A 6 -5.18 20.52 -6.57
C TRP A 6 -4.61 21.94 -6.60
N LEU A 7 -3.79 22.23 -7.60
CA LEU A 7 -3.19 23.55 -7.77
C LEU A 7 -4.27 24.62 -7.98
N ALA A 8 -5.28 24.34 -8.80
CA ALA A 8 -6.40 25.26 -9.03
C ALA A 8 -7.17 25.57 -7.73
N ILE A 9 -7.45 24.55 -6.90
CA ILE A 9 -8.15 24.73 -5.61
C ILE A 9 -7.32 25.59 -4.64
N LEU A 10 -6.00 25.37 -4.57
CA LEU A 10 -5.10 26.17 -3.73
C LEU A 10 -5.02 27.63 -4.20
N CYS A 11 -4.93 27.87 -5.50
CA CYS A 11 -4.93 29.24 -6.03
C CYS A 11 -6.28 29.93 -5.77
N LEU A 12 -7.39 29.22 -5.96
CA LEU A 12 -8.74 29.77 -5.73
C LEU A 12 -8.94 30.16 -4.25
N SER A 13 -8.47 29.33 -3.30
CA SER A 13 -8.62 29.62 -1.87
C SER A 13 -7.87 30.88 -1.44
N VAL A 14 -6.67 31.12 -2.00
CA VAL A 14 -5.89 32.34 -1.76
C VAL A 14 -6.57 33.56 -2.38
N ILE A 15 -7.05 33.46 -3.63
CA ILE A 15 -7.74 34.56 -4.32
C ILE A 15 -9.01 34.97 -3.57
N VAL A 16 -9.85 34.00 -3.21
CA VAL A 16 -11.09 34.25 -2.45
C VAL A 16 -10.78 34.81 -1.06
N GLY A 17 -9.75 34.28 -0.38
CA GLY A 17 -9.30 34.79 0.91
C GLY A 17 -8.79 36.24 0.85
N ALA A 18 -8.10 36.61 -0.23
CA ALA A 18 -7.64 37.98 -0.47
C ALA A 18 -8.82 38.93 -0.75
N ILE A 19 -9.77 38.55 -1.61
CA ILE A 19 -10.96 39.36 -1.93
C ILE A 19 -11.82 39.59 -0.67
N GLN A 20 -11.95 38.59 0.19
CA GLN A 20 -12.75 38.68 1.42
C GLN A 20 -12.00 39.32 2.60
N GLY A 21 -10.73 39.69 2.45
CA GLY A 21 -9.90 40.22 3.54
C GLY A 21 -9.59 39.22 4.66
N ARG A 22 -9.74 37.91 4.40
CA ARG A 22 -9.56 36.82 5.37
C ARG A 22 -8.24 36.07 5.17
N LEU A 23 -7.21 36.73 4.66
CA LEU A 23 -5.93 36.11 4.35
C LEU A 23 -5.29 35.45 5.58
N SER A 24 -5.44 36.05 6.77
CA SER A 24 -4.98 35.46 8.04
C SER A 24 -5.64 34.11 8.34
N ALA A 25 -6.93 33.95 8.02
CA ALA A 25 -7.64 32.68 8.21
C ALA A 25 -7.14 31.61 7.21
N VAL A 26 -6.77 32.00 6.00
CA VAL A 26 -6.15 31.09 5.02
C VAL A 26 -4.80 30.58 5.52
N VAL A 27 -3.94 31.49 6.01
CA VAL A 27 -2.62 31.12 6.57
C VAL A 27 -2.78 30.20 7.79
N GLN A 28 -3.74 30.51 8.66
CA GLN A 28 -4.02 29.69 9.83
C GLN A 28 -4.52 28.29 9.44
N ALA A 29 -5.47 28.20 8.50
CA ALA A 29 -5.97 26.92 8.02
C ALA A 29 -4.87 26.04 7.38
N VAL A 30 -3.94 26.65 6.63
CA VAL A 30 -2.79 25.93 6.07
C VAL A 30 -1.88 25.39 7.17
N THR A 31 -1.60 26.22 8.19
CA THR A 31 -0.73 25.83 9.31
C THR A 31 -1.37 24.74 10.17
N ASP A 32 -2.67 24.85 10.46
CA ASP A 32 -3.41 23.82 11.21
C ASP A 32 -3.49 22.51 10.43
N SER A 33 -3.71 22.58 9.12
CA SER A 33 -3.71 21.39 8.25
C SER A 33 -2.33 20.72 8.21
N ALA A 34 -1.25 21.51 8.18
CA ALA A 34 0.11 20.98 8.26
C ALA A 34 0.37 20.28 9.60
N LYS A 35 -0.10 20.85 10.72
CA LYS A 35 0.00 20.24 12.04
C LYS A 35 -0.76 18.91 12.11
N ILE A 36 -2.01 18.87 11.65
CA ILE A 36 -2.80 17.64 11.58
C ILE A 36 -2.10 16.59 10.71
N GLY A 37 -1.61 16.98 9.53
CA GLY A 37 -0.87 16.10 8.64
C GLY A 37 0.36 15.50 9.31
N PHE A 38 1.11 16.30 10.07
CA PHE A 38 2.28 15.85 10.82
C PHE A 38 1.93 14.90 11.97
N GLU A 39 0.88 15.21 12.76
CA GLU A 39 0.40 14.34 13.85
C GLU A 39 -0.05 12.97 13.32
N VAL A 40 -0.80 12.97 12.22
CA VAL A 40 -1.24 11.74 11.54
C VAL A 40 -0.03 10.96 11.01
N ALA A 41 0.91 11.65 10.34
CA ALA A 41 2.11 11.03 9.81
C ALA A 41 2.96 10.39 10.91
N LEU A 42 3.13 11.06 12.05
CA LEU A 42 3.83 10.50 13.21
C LEU A 42 3.15 9.26 13.77
N GLY A 43 1.82 9.32 13.97
CA GLY A 43 1.05 8.18 14.48
C GLY A 43 1.16 6.96 13.57
N LEU A 44 1.03 7.18 12.26
CA LEU A 44 1.20 6.13 11.26
C LEU A 44 2.64 5.62 11.20
N ALA A 45 3.64 6.50 11.19
CA ALA A 45 5.05 6.12 11.12
C ALA A 45 5.47 5.28 12.34
N ALA A 46 5.06 5.65 13.55
CA ALA A 46 5.34 4.89 14.76
C ALA A 46 4.73 3.47 14.69
N MET A 47 3.45 3.39 14.32
CA MET A 47 2.74 2.12 14.18
C MET A 47 3.35 1.24 13.06
N MET A 48 3.66 1.83 11.91
CA MET A 48 4.29 1.11 10.79
C MET A 48 5.68 0.62 11.15
N THR A 49 6.49 1.43 11.83
CA THR A 49 7.85 1.03 12.25
C THR A 49 7.80 -0.18 13.18
N LEU A 50 6.89 -0.18 14.16
CA LEU A 50 6.67 -1.32 15.04
C LEU A 50 6.30 -2.59 14.25
N TRP A 51 5.29 -2.49 13.38
CA TRP A 51 4.82 -3.64 12.60
C TRP A 51 5.85 -4.16 11.61
N LEU A 52 6.59 -3.26 10.94
CA LEU A 52 7.67 -3.65 10.04
C LEU A 52 8.83 -4.32 10.79
N GLY A 53 9.14 -3.86 12.01
CA GLY A 53 10.11 -4.51 12.89
C GLY A 53 9.70 -5.93 13.28
N ILE A 54 8.46 -6.12 13.74
CA ILE A 54 7.90 -7.46 14.05
C ILE A 54 7.93 -8.35 12.80
N MET A 55 7.54 -7.80 11.64
CA MET A 55 7.61 -8.52 10.37
C MET A 55 9.01 -8.99 10.04
N ARG A 56 10.02 -8.15 10.28
CA ARG A 56 11.41 -8.51 10.03
C ARG A 56 11.83 -9.70 10.89
N ILE A 57 11.42 -9.73 12.16
CA ILE A 57 11.67 -10.86 13.07
C ILE A 57 10.94 -12.14 12.57
N ALA A 58 9.68 -12.02 12.14
CA ALA A 58 8.92 -13.15 11.59
C ALA A 58 9.53 -13.71 10.29
N ASN A 59 10.11 -12.83 9.47
CA ASN A 59 10.82 -13.20 8.26
C ASN A 59 12.14 -13.93 8.59
N ASP A 60 12.95 -13.34 9.46
CA ASP A 60 14.29 -13.84 9.80
C ASP A 60 14.22 -15.13 10.64
N SER A 61 13.14 -15.35 11.39
CA SER A 61 12.85 -16.61 12.10
C SER A 61 12.35 -17.74 11.20
N GLY A 62 12.06 -17.46 9.92
CA GLY A 62 11.51 -18.45 8.97
C GLY A 62 10.03 -18.79 9.20
N LEU A 63 9.34 -18.11 10.13
CA LEU A 63 7.91 -18.31 10.39
C LEU A 63 7.09 -18.03 9.13
N ILE A 64 7.45 -16.97 8.40
CA ILE A 64 6.83 -16.62 7.14
C ILE A 64 7.00 -17.74 6.09
N THR A 65 8.18 -18.35 6.00
CA THR A 65 8.46 -19.48 5.10
C THR A 65 7.63 -20.72 5.47
N LEU A 66 7.40 -20.95 6.76
CA LEU A 66 6.57 -22.05 7.26
C LEU A 66 5.10 -21.87 6.84
N PHE A 67 4.52 -20.69 7.10
CA PHE A 67 3.18 -20.34 6.63
C PHE A 67 3.10 -20.45 5.11
N SER A 68 4.15 -20.02 4.41
CA SER A 68 4.15 -20.06 2.96
C SER A 68 4.08 -21.47 2.38
N ARG A 69 4.78 -22.42 3.01
CA ARG A 69 4.69 -23.85 2.67
C ARG A 69 3.30 -24.41 2.97
N ALA A 70 2.67 -23.99 4.07
CA ALA A 70 1.32 -24.43 4.44
C ALA A 70 0.25 -23.89 3.47
N LEU A 71 0.41 -22.68 2.96
CA LEU A 71 -0.51 -22.03 2.00
C LEU A 71 -0.29 -22.47 0.54
N LYS A 72 0.91 -22.96 0.19
CA LYS A 72 1.25 -23.45 -1.16
C LYS A 72 0.24 -24.43 -1.77
N PRO A 73 -0.27 -25.47 -1.08
CA PRO A 73 -1.26 -26.39 -1.67
C PRO A 73 -2.61 -25.72 -1.98
N ILE A 74 -3.04 -24.74 -1.19
CA ILE A 74 -4.29 -24.01 -1.40
C ILE A 74 -4.13 -23.09 -2.61
N MET A 75 -3.03 -22.32 -2.66
CA MET A 75 -2.76 -21.41 -3.76
C MET A 75 -2.57 -22.12 -5.10
N ARG A 76 -1.94 -23.30 -5.12
CA ARG A 76 -1.84 -24.11 -6.35
C ARG A 76 -3.21 -24.52 -6.91
N ARG A 77 -4.20 -24.74 -6.05
CA ARG A 77 -5.57 -25.05 -6.48
C ARG A 77 -6.33 -23.82 -6.95
N LEU A 78 -6.12 -22.68 -6.27
CA LEU A 78 -6.83 -21.44 -6.59
C LEU A 78 -6.27 -20.74 -7.84
N PHE A 79 -4.96 -20.83 -8.05
CA PHE A 79 -4.24 -20.22 -9.17
C PHE A 79 -3.47 -21.27 -9.97
N PRO A 80 -4.17 -22.17 -10.69
CA PRO A 80 -3.53 -23.24 -11.46
C PRO A 80 -2.72 -22.74 -12.66
N GLU A 81 -3.06 -21.56 -13.19
CA GLU A 81 -2.39 -20.91 -14.33
C GLU A 81 -1.03 -20.28 -13.94
N VAL A 82 -0.75 -20.10 -12.64
CA VAL A 82 0.51 -19.52 -12.15
C VAL A 82 1.51 -20.64 -11.85
N PRO A 83 2.72 -20.65 -12.47
CA PRO A 83 3.71 -21.68 -12.19
C PRO A 83 4.11 -21.70 -10.71
N THR A 84 4.24 -22.88 -10.12
CA THR A 84 4.46 -23.06 -8.67
C THR A 84 5.80 -22.54 -8.15
N ASP A 85 6.76 -22.32 -9.05
CA ASP A 85 8.09 -21.78 -8.75
C ASP A 85 8.24 -20.33 -9.26
N HIS A 86 7.16 -19.72 -9.77
CA HIS A 86 7.18 -18.32 -10.17
C HIS A 86 7.16 -17.40 -8.94
N PRO A 87 7.92 -16.29 -8.93
CA PRO A 87 7.96 -15.33 -7.82
C PRO A 87 6.58 -14.74 -7.46
N ALA A 88 5.64 -14.70 -8.41
CA ALA A 88 4.25 -14.31 -8.16
C ALA A 88 3.58 -15.16 -7.07
N MET A 89 3.80 -16.48 -7.09
CA MET A 89 3.22 -17.41 -6.12
C MET A 89 3.72 -17.11 -4.70
N GLY A 90 5.03 -16.84 -4.58
CA GLY A 90 5.64 -16.42 -3.32
C GLY A 90 5.05 -15.10 -2.81
N ALA A 91 5.00 -14.07 -3.64
CA ALA A 91 4.48 -12.76 -3.24
C ALA A 91 2.99 -12.78 -2.84
N MET A 92 2.15 -13.57 -3.51
CA MET A 92 0.74 -13.76 -3.12
C MET A 92 0.61 -14.44 -1.76
N ILE A 93 1.36 -15.51 -1.55
CA ILE A 93 1.38 -16.24 -0.28
C ILE A 93 1.85 -15.33 0.87
N MET A 94 2.87 -14.52 0.62
CA MET A 94 3.38 -13.51 1.56
C MET A 94 2.32 -12.47 1.91
N ASN A 95 1.56 -11.98 0.93
CA ASN A 95 0.45 -11.06 1.15
C ASN A 95 -0.64 -11.68 2.05
N ILE A 96 -1.02 -12.92 1.79
CA ILE A 96 -2.03 -13.63 2.59
C ILE A 96 -1.53 -13.89 4.00
N ALA A 97 -0.29 -14.39 4.16
CA ALA A 97 0.31 -14.63 5.46
C ALA A 97 0.42 -13.33 6.28
N ALA A 98 0.80 -12.22 5.65
CA ALA A 98 0.83 -10.90 6.28
C ALA A 98 -0.56 -10.44 6.75
N ASN A 99 -1.59 -10.63 5.94
CA ASN A 99 -2.97 -10.32 6.32
C ASN A 99 -3.46 -11.21 7.48
N MET A 100 -3.21 -12.52 7.44
CA MET A 100 -3.64 -13.47 8.49
C MET A 100 -3.01 -13.18 9.85
N LEU A 101 -1.78 -12.66 9.87
CA LEU A 101 -1.07 -12.30 11.09
C LEU A 101 -1.40 -10.88 11.60
N GLY A 102 -2.38 -10.20 10.99
CA GLY A 102 -2.78 -8.84 11.37
C GLY A 102 -1.80 -7.76 10.92
N MET A 103 -0.86 -8.09 10.02
CA MET A 103 0.22 -7.21 9.55
C MET A 103 -0.17 -6.53 8.24
N ALA A 104 -1.31 -5.85 8.22
CA ALA A 104 -1.93 -5.25 7.03
C ALA A 104 -0.99 -4.26 6.30
N ASN A 105 -0.18 -3.51 7.04
CA ASN A 105 0.79 -2.56 6.48
C ASN A 105 1.93 -3.23 5.67
N ALA A 106 2.30 -4.46 6.02
CA ALA A 106 3.27 -5.25 5.28
C ALA A 106 2.61 -6.07 4.15
N ALA A 107 1.31 -6.34 4.24
CA ALA A 107 0.58 -7.04 3.18
C ALA A 107 0.59 -6.24 1.87
N THR A 108 0.36 -4.92 1.93
CA THR A 108 0.30 -4.04 0.74
C THR A 108 1.51 -4.11 -0.18
N PRO A 109 2.78 -3.97 0.28
CA PRO A 109 3.95 -4.09 -0.61
C PRO A 109 4.07 -5.49 -1.22
N PHE A 110 3.77 -6.57 -0.49
CA PHE A 110 3.75 -7.92 -1.06
C PHE A 110 2.63 -8.10 -2.09
N GLY A 111 1.46 -7.49 -1.87
CA GLY A 111 0.36 -7.51 -2.82
C GLY A 111 0.69 -6.76 -4.12
N LEU A 112 1.31 -5.58 -4.01
CA LEU A 112 1.81 -4.83 -5.18
C LEU A 112 2.91 -5.60 -5.92
N GLN A 113 3.79 -6.28 -5.19
CA GLN A 113 4.80 -7.16 -5.79
C GLN A 113 4.15 -8.35 -6.50
N ALA A 114 3.15 -8.98 -5.89
CA ALA A 114 2.39 -10.07 -6.51
C ALA A 114 1.72 -9.61 -7.81
N MET A 115 1.03 -8.47 -7.80
CA MET A 115 0.42 -7.89 -9.01
C MET A 115 1.46 -7.62 -10.11
N LYS A 116 2.64 -7.08 -9.76
CA LYS A 116 3.72 -6.85 -10.74
C LYS A 116 4.25 -8.16 -11.34
N GLU A 117 4.39 -9.20 -10.54
CA GLU A 117 4.87 -10.50 -11.03
C GLU A 117 3.80 -11.24 -11.84
N LEU A 118 2.52 -11.13 -11.47
CA LEU A 118 1.40 -11.67 -12.25
C LEU A 118 1.26 -10.96 -13.60
N GLN A 119 1.49 -9.64 -13.64
CA GLN A 119 1.50 -8.87 -14.89
C GLN A 119 2.56 -9.35 -15.89
N LYS A 120 3.68 -9.93 -15.44
CA LYS A 120 4.69 -10.52 -16.35
C LYS A 120 4.19 -11.80 -17.02
N LEU A 121 3.29 -12.52 -16.37
CA LEU A 121 2.64 -13.72 -16.91
C LEU A 121 1.43 -13.36 -17.76
N ASN A 122 0.97 -12.11 -17.71
CA ASN A 122 -0.17 -11.64 -18.47
C ASN A 122 0.22 -11.42 -19.95
N THR A 123 -0.40 -12.18 -20.85
CA THR A 123 -0.25 -12.03 -22.31
C THR A 123 -0.91 -10.75 -22.85
N HIS A 124 -1.82 -10.14 -22.08
CA HIS A 124 -2.57 -8.94 -22.42
C HIS A 124 -2.41 -7.86 -21.35
N ALA A 125 -1.36 -7.05 -21.44
CA ALA A 125 -1.01 -6.06 -20.42
C ALA A 125 -2.12 -5.05 -20.03
N HIS A 126 -3.15 -4.88 -20.86
CA HIS A 126 -4.29 -3.97 -20.63
C HIS A 126 -5.59 -4.69 -20.24
N SER A 127 -5.57 -6.01 -20.08
CA SER A 127 -6.74 -6.81 -19.70
C SER A 127 -6.40 -7.68 -18.50
N ALA A 128 -7.31 -7.77 -17.53
CA ALA A 128 -7.18 -8.70 -16.42
C ALA A 128 -7.25 -10.15 -16.92
N THR A 129 -6.52 -11.04 -16.28
CA THR A 129 -6.54 -12.49 -16.57
C THR A 129 -7.09 -13.24 -15.37
N ASN A 130 -7.40 -14.53 -15.50
CA ASN A 130 -7.93 -15.29 -14.36
C ASN A 130 -6.98 -15.29 -13.15
N ALA A 131 -5.68 -15.10 -13.38
CA ALA A 131 -4.66 -15.05 -12.35
C ALA A 131 -4.43 -13.64 -11.76
N MET A 132 -5.02 -12.58 -12.32
CA MET A 132 -4.79 -11.18 -11.96
C MET A 132 -6.09 -10.40 -11.77
#